data_AF-A0A5N7CTG3-F1
#
_entry.id   AF-A0A5N7CTG3-F1
#
_cell.length_a   1.000
_cell.length_b   1.000
_cell.length_c   1.000
_cell.angle_alpha   90.00
_cell.angle_beta   90.00
_cell.angle_gamma   90.00
#
_symmetry.space_group_name_H-M   'P 1'
#
loop_
_entity.id
_entity.type
_entity.pdbx_description
1 polymer ?
#
loop_
_entity_poly.entity_id
_entity_poly.type
_entity_poly.pdbx_seq_one_letter_code
_entity_poly.pdbx_strand_id
1 'polypeptide(L)'
;MKPADRHAATVHFATDPDCLILLVSMKAGNSGLNLTAASQVIILDPLWNPYIEDQAVGRVHRIGQRRPVHVHRILVSNTVEDRILDFQDRKRQLIEGIIEEKAHREPCRMESADFAYLFISG
;
A
#
# COMPACT_ATOMS: atom_id res chain seq x y z
N MET A 1 9.03 -15.06 8.78
CA MET A 1 8.45 -16.12 7.95
C MET A 1 9.44 -16.50 6.87
N LYS A 2 9.76 -17.79 6.71
CA LYS A 2 10.72 -18.22 5.68
C LYS A 2 10.09 -18.03 4.29
N PRO A 3 10.89 -17.90 3.22
CA PRO A 3 10.34 -17.75 1.87
C PRO A 3 9.35 -18.86 1.46
N ALA A 4 9.63 -20.11 1.85
CA ALA A 4 8.76 -21.26 1.58
C ALA A 4 7.38 -21.11 2.23
N ASP A 5 7.33 -20.71 3.50
CA ASP A 5 6.07 -20.51 4.24
C ASP A 5 5.19 -19.42 3.60
N ARG A 6 5.81 -18.36 3.03
CA ARG A 6 5.10 -17.31 2.29
C ARG A 6 4.44 -17.83 1.02
N HIS A 7 5.17 -18.65 0.29
CA HIS A 7 4.63 -19.26 -0.92
C HIS A 7 3.48 -20.21 -0.58
N ALA A 8 3.65 -21.07 0.43
CA ALA A 8 2.60 -21.99 0.89
C ALA A 8 1.31 -21.24 1.31
N ALA A 9 1.43 -20.15 2.07
CA ALA A 9 0.28 -19.33 2.45
C ALA A 9 -0.44 -18.70 1.24
N THR A 10 0.33 -18.26 0.24
CA THR A 10 -0.24 -17.65 -0.98
C THR A 10 -0.95 -18.69 -1.85
N VAL A 11 -0.37 -19.89 -1.96
CA VAL A 11 -0.99 -21.02 -2.66
C VAL A 11 -2.26 -21.45 -1.96
N HIS A 12 -2.23 -21.63 -0.64
CA HIS A 12 -3.39 -22.00 0.15
C HIS A 12 -4.55 -21.01 -0.04
N PHE A 13 -4.28 -19.71 0.06
CA PHE A 13 -5.27 -18.65 -0.22
C PHE A 13 -5.81 -18.68 -1.66
N ALA A 14 -5.01 -19.11 -2.63
CA ALA A 14 -5.43 -19.17 -4.03
C ALA A 14 -6.22 -20.44 -4.40
N THR A 15 -5.99 -21.55 -3.69
CA THR A 15 -6.52 -22.87 -4.05
C THR A 15 -7.63 -23.36 -3.14
N ASP A 16 -7.64 -22.96 -1.87
CA ASP A 16 -8.63 -23.40 -0.90
C ASP A 16 -9.85 -22.45 -0.90
N PRO A 17 -11.05 -22.92 -1.28
CA PRO A 17 -12.24 -22.08 -1.30
C PRO A 17 -12.69 -21.61 0.09
N ASP A 18 -12.29 -22.29 1.17
CA ASP A 18 -12.61 -21.90 2.54
C ASP A 18 -11.61 -20.84 3.08
N CYS A 19 -10.47 -20.65 2.41
CA CYS A 19 -9.47 -19.64 2.77
C CYS A 19 -9.81 -18.27 2.14
N LEU A 20 -10.73 -17.55 2.77
CA LEU A 20 -11.24 -16.28 2.23
C LEU A 20 -10.38 -15.04 2.53
N ILE A 21 -9.49 -15.12 3.52
CA ILE A 21 -8.76 -13.96 4.05
C ILE A 21 -7.26 -14.26 4.12
N LEU A 22 -6.47 -13.38 3.53
CA LEU A 22 -5.01 -13.36 3.68
C LEU A 22 -4.57 -12.05 4.34
N LEU A 23 -3.97 -12.15 5.52
CA LEU A 23 -3.38 -11.01 6.21
C LEU A 23 -1.93 -10.82 5.78
N VAL A 24 -1.62 -9.64 5.26
CA VAL A 24 -0.28 -9.28 4.80
C VAL A 24 0.11 -7.96 5.43
N SER A 25 1.30 -7.88 6.03
CA SER A 25 1.83 -6.60 6.49
C SER A 25 2.28 -5.76 5.29
N MET A 26 2.04 -4.46 5.33
CA MET A 26 2.44 -3.53 4.27
C MET A 26 3.94 -3.64 3.90
N LYS A 27 4.81 -3.88 4.90
CA LYS A 27 6.26 -4.08 4.70
C LYS A 27 6.59 -5.37 3.92
N ALA A 28 5.74 -6.40 4.04
CA ALA A 28 5.89 -7.65 3.30
C ALA A 28 5.35 -7.56 1.86
N GLY A 29 4.58 -6.53 1.50
CA GLY A 29 4.06 -6.32 0.13
C GLY A 29 5.15 -6.19 -0.94
N ASN A 30 6.37 -5.81 -0.55
CA ASN A 30 7.52 -5.70 -1.45
C ASN A 30 8.25 -7.04 -1.70
N SER A 31 7.76 -8.16 -1.15
CA SER A 31 8.44 -9.48 -1.26
C SER A 31 8.16 -10.25 -2.56
N GLY A 32 7.51 -9.63 -3.55
CA GLY A 32 7.27 -10.23 -4.87
C GLY A 32 6.09 -11.18 -4.97
N LEU A 33 5.20 -11.21 -3.96
CA LEU A 33 4.02 -12.07 -3.91
C LEU A 33 3.08 -11.82 -5.11
N ASN A 34 2.42 -12.88 -5.57
CA ASN A 34 1.35 -12.81 -6.56
C ASN A 34 0.01 -13.00 -5.87
N LEU A 35 -0.82 -11.97 -5.82
CA LEU A 35 -2.06 -11.94 -5.04
C LEU A 35 -3.29 -11.78 -5.96
N THR A 36 -3.20 -12.23 -7.21
CA THR A 36 -4.31 -12.17 -8.18
C THR A 36 -5.56 -12.98 -7.77
N ALA A 37 -5.42 -13.88 -6.79
CA ALA A 37 -6.55 -14.58 -6.18
C ALA A 37 -7.41 -13.67 -5.28
N ALA A 38 -6.93 -12.49 -4.88
CA ALA A 38 -7.75 -11.50 -4.20
C ALA A 38 -8.50 -10.61 -5.20
N SER A 39 -9.68 -10.14 -4.84
CA SER A 39 -10.43 -9.09 -5.56
C SER A 39 -10.87 -7.96 -4.64
N GLN A 40 -10.64 -8.11 -3.34
CA GLN A 40 -10.94 -7.14 -2.31
C GLN A 40 -9.64 -6.88 -1.54
N VAL A 41 -9.25 -5.62 -1.43
CA VAL A 41 -8.07 -5.19 -0.68
C VAL A 41 -8.55 -4.25 0.41
N ILE A 42 -8.25 -4.57 1.67
CA ILE A 42 -8.61 -3.73 2.81
C ILE A 42 -7.31 -3.20 3.39
N ILE A 43 -7.15 -1.88 3.37
CA ILE A 43 -6.03 -1.16 3.97
C ILE A 43 -6.52 -0.61 5.30
N LEU A 44 -5.92 -1.09 6.38
CA LEU A 44 -6.30 -0.70 7.75
C LEU A 44 -5.53 0.52 8.24
N ASP A 45 -4.25 0.65 7.87
CA ASP A 45 -3.38 1.74 8.33
C ASP A 45 -2.82 2.47 7.11
N PRO A 46 -3.16 3.76 6.90
CA PRO A 46 -2.57 4.53 5.81
C PRO A 46 -1.10 4.82 6.12
N LEU A 47 -0.22 4.60 5.15
CA LEU A 47 1.21 4.90 5.30
C LEU A 47 1.54 6.26 4.73
N TRP A 48 2.40 7.04 5.38
CA TRP A 48 2.85 8.35 4.87
C TRP A 48 3.48 8.31 3.47
N ASN A 49 3.96 7.14 3.04
CA ASN A 49 4.46 6.92 1.68
C ASN A 49 3.38 6.23 0.83
N PRO A 50 2.71 6.95 -0.09
CA PRO A 50 1.61 6.39 -0.88
C PRO A 50 2.06 5.24 -1.79
N TYR A 51 3.32 5.22 -2.22
CA TYR A 51 3.83 4.20 -3.13
C TYR A 51 3.87 2.79 -2.52
N ILE A 52 3.91 2.69 -1.19
CA ILE A 52 3.90 1.38 -0.53
C ILE A 52 2.52 0.73 -0.67
N GLU A 53 1.45 1.52 -0.54
CA GLU A 53 0.08 1.08 -0.80
C GLU A 53 -0.12 0.73 -2.28
N ASP A 54 0.29 1.61 -3.18
CA ASP A 54 0.13 1.37 -4.63
C ASP A 54 0.88 0.11 -5.07
N GLN A 55 2.07 -0.12 -4.52
CA GLN A 55 2.83 -1.35 -4.78
C GLN A 55 2.10 -2.59 -4.25
N ALA A 56 1.52 -2.52 -3.05
CA ALA A 56 0.76 -3.63 -2.46
C ALA A 56 -0.48 -3.96 -3.30
N VAL A 57 -1.27 -2.93 -3.67
CA VAL A 57 -2.43 -3.07 -4.57
C VAL A 57 -2.01 -3.63 -5.93
N GLY A 58 -0.85 -3.20 -6.46
CA GLY A 58 -0.28 -3.72 -7.71
C GLY A 58 0.05 -5.22 -7.69
N ARG A 59 0.13 -5.87 -6.51
CA ARG A 59 0.27 -7.34 -6.42
C ARG A 59 -1.04 -8.08 -6.69
N VAL A 60 -2.17 -7.41 -6.47
CA VAL A 60 -3.53 -7.92 -6.72
C VAL A 60 -3.99 -7.53 -8.13
N HIS A 61 -3.74 -6.28 -8.53
CA HIS A 61 -4.01 -5.76 -9.86
C HIS A 61 -2.87 -6.10 -10.84
N ARG A 62 -2.55 -7.38 -10.94
CA ARG A 62 -1.45 -7.92 -11.77
C ARG A 62 -1.99 -8.75 -12.93
N ILE A 63 -1.14 -8.97 -13.93
CA ILE A 63 -1.42 -9.89 -15.05
C ILE A 63 -1.90 -11.24 -14.50
N GLY A 64 -3.06 -11.71 -14.94
CA GLY A 64 -3.71 -12.92 -14.44
C GLY A 64 -4.93 -12.65 -13.54
N GLN A 65 -5.17 -11.40 -13.12
CA GLN A 65 -6.42 -11.01 -12.48
C GLN A 65 -7.59 -11.09 -13.48
N ARG A 66 -8.70 -11.69 -13.05
CA ARG A 66 -9.92 -11.87 -13.88
C ARG A 66 -11.16 -11.18 -13.31
N ARG A 67 -11.09 -10.67 -12.09
CA ARG A 67 -12.19 -9.99 -11.40
C ARG A 67 -11.85 -8.51 -11.16
N PRO A 68 -12.86 -7.62 -11.12
CA PRO A 68 -12.65 -6.25 -10.68
C PRO A 68 -12.05 -6.22 -9.27
N VAL A 69 -10.99 -5.43 -9.10
CA VAL A 69 -10.31 -5.25 -7.81
C VAL A 69 -10.87 -4.02 -7.13
N HIS A 70 -11.40 -4.18 -5.92
CA HIS A 70 -11.85 -3.07 -5.08
C HIS A 70 -10.87 -2.86 -3.94
N VAL A 71 -10.49 -1.60 -3.74
CA VAL A 71 -9.58 -1.19 -2.66
C VAL A 71 -10.38 -0.35 -1.68
N HIS A 72 -10.43 -0.82 -0.43
CA HIS A 72 -11.11 -0.16 0.67
C HIS A 72 -10.05 0.35 1.64
N ARG A 73 -10.11 1.65 1.95
CA ARG A 73 -9.31 2.26 3.02
C ARG A 73 -10.21 2.49 4.21
N ILE A 74 -9.88 1.87 5.33
CA ILE A 74 -10.55 2.12 6.60
C ILE A 74 -9.77 3.22 7.29
N LEU A 75 -10.45 4.33 7.59
CA LEU A 75 -9.85 5.54 8.13
C LEU A 75 -10.67 6.04 9.31
N VAL A 76 -9.99 6.58 10.31
CA VAL A 76 -10.59 7.18 11.50
C VAL A 76 -10.50 8.69 11.39
N SER A 77 -11.66 9.33 11.24
CA SER A 77 -11.76 10.79 11.12
C SER A 77 -11.32 11.53 12.37
N ASN A 78 -10.83 12.75 12.19
CA ASN A 78 -10.28 13.63 13.21
C ASN A 78 -9.05 13.04 13.92
N THR A 79 -8.20 12.33 13.18
CA THR A 79 -6.98 11.73 13.72
C THR A 79 -5.74 12.10 12.91
N VAL A 80 -4.59 11.52 13.27
CA VAL A 80 -3.37 11.64 12.46
C VAL A 80 -3.55 11.11 11.04
N GLU A 81 -4.51 10.21 10.81
CA GLU A 81 -4.76 9.61 9.49
C GLU A 81 -5.20 10.65 8.46
N ASP A 82 -6.01 11.64 8.84
CA ASP A 82 -6.40 12.73 7.93
C ASP A 82 -5.16 13.52 7.46
N ARG A 83 -4.24 13.80 8.37
CA ARG A 83 -2.97 14.48 8.06
C ARG A 83 -2.06 13.62 7.19
N ILE A 84 -2.10 12.30 7.35
CA ILE A 84 -1.37 11.35 6.51
C ILE A 84 -1.91 11.41 5.07
N LEU A 85 -3.24 11.43 4.88
CA LEU A 85 -3.85 11.53 3.55
C LEU A 85 -3.50 12.85 2.86
N ASP A 86 -3.65 13.97 3.57
CA ASP A 86 -3.23 15.28 3.07
C ASP A 86 -1.76 15.29 2.67
N PHE A 87 -0.91 14.65 3.47
CA PHE A 87 0.51 14.53 3.19
C PHE A 87 0.77 13.66 1.94
N GLN A 88 0.07 12.53 1.78
CA GLN A 88 0.15 11.71 0.58
C GLN A 88 -0.22 12.52 -0.68
N ASP A 89 -1.29 13.31 -0.62
CA ASP A 89 -1.78 14.07 -1.77
C ASP A 89 -0.82 15.19 -2.18
N ARG A 90 -0.29 15.95 -1.21
CA ARG A 90 0.77 16.94 -1.47
C ARG A 90 1.97 16.28 -2.14
N LYS A 91 2.34 15.08 -1.67
CA LYS A 91 3.47 14.32 -2.19
C LYS A 91 3.23 13.80 -3.61
N ARG A 92 2.02 13.34 -3.93
CA ARG A 92 1.62 12.95 -5.29
C ARG A 92 1.73 14.14 -6.24
N GLN A 93 1.17 15.30 -5.85
CA GLN A 93 1.22 16.52 -6.65
C GLN A 93 2.65 17.00 -6.93
N LEU A 94 3.52 16.98 -5.91
CA LEU A 94 4.94 17.32 -6.09
C LEU A 94 5.62 16.41 -7.11
N ILE A 95 5.37 15.11 -7.05
CA ILE A 95 6.01 14.15 -7.94
C ILE A 95 5.44 14.24 -9.36
N GLU A 96 4.13 14.44 -9.51
CA GLU A 96 3.51 14.70 -10.81
C GLU A 96 4.11 15.95 -11.47
N GLY A 97 4.33 17.03 -10.71
CA GLY A 97 5.00 18.23 -11.20
C GLY A 97 6.48 18.02 -11.57
N ILE A 98 7.20 17.11 -10.90
CA ILE A 98 8.61 16.79 -11.19
C ILE A 98 8.77 15.88 -12.42
N ILE A 99 7.78 15.02 -12.70
CA ILE A 99 7.81 14.11 -13.86
C ILE A 99 7.83 14.89 -15.18
N GLU A 100 7.37 16.15 -15.20
CA GLU A 100 7.55 17.04 -16.36
C GLU A 100 9.00 17.50 -16.57
N GLU A 101 9.88 17.47 -15.54
CA GLU A 101 11.24 18.01 -15.64
C GLU A 101 12.41 17.03 -15.45
N LYS A 102 12.32 15.88 -14.75
CA LYS A 102 13.43 14.89 -14.70
C LYS A 102 13.08 13.52 -14.09
N ALA A 103 13.49 12.47 -14.81
CA ALA A 103 13.22 11.07 -14.52
C ALA A 103 14.18 10.41 -13.50
N HIS A 104 14.22 10.85 -12.23
CA HIS A 104 14.89 10.10 -11.15
C HIS A 104 13.99 10.01 -9.91
N ARG A 105 13.43 8.82 -9.67
CA ARG A 105 12.68 8.49 -8.43
C ARG A 105 13.65 8.16 -7.32
N GLU A 106 13.99 9.14 -6.47
CA GLU A 106 14.56 8.85 -5.17
C GLU A 106 13.48 8.28 -4.23
N PRO A 107 13.84 7.35 -3.31
CA PRO A 107 12.94 6.95 -2.25
C PRO A 107 12.63 8.18 -1.41
N CYS A 108 11.38 8.63 -1.44
CA CYS A 108 11.02 9.90 -0.83
C CYS A 108 11.19 9.81 0.69
N ARG A 109 12.27 10.42 1.17
CA ARG A 109 12.65 10.47 2.57
C ARG A 109 11.69 11.40 3.31
N MET A 110 11.35 11.04 4.54
CA MET A 110 10.54 11.87 5.41
C MET A 110 11.49 12.78 6.21
N GLU A 111 11.27 14.08 6.15
CA GLU A 111 12.06 15.06 6.87
C GLU A 111 11.47 15.30 8.27
N SER A 112 12.28 15.84 9.19
CA SER A 112 11.83 16.11 10.57
C SER A 112 10.62 17.07 10.62
N ALA A 113 10.51 17.97 9.64
CA ALA A 113 9.37 18.87 9.50
C ALA A 113 8.06 18.12 9.17
N ASP A 114 8.13 17.05 8.37
CA ASP A 114 6.98 16.21 8.04
C ASP A 114 6.47 15.46 9.27
N PHE A 115 7.39 14.95 10.10
CA PHE A 115 7.05 14.34 11.38
C PHE A 115 6.36 15.33 12.33
N ALA A 116 6.87 16.56 12.42
CA ALA A 116 6.24 17.61 13.21
C ALA A 116 4.84 17.94 12.69
N TYR A 117 4.65 18.00 11.36
CA TYR A 117 3.32 18.19 10.77
C TYR A 117 2.34 17.08 11.15
N LEU A 118 2.78 15.82 11.17
CA LEU A 118 1.90 14.70 11.51
C LEU A 118 1.49 14.66 12.98
N PHE A 119 2.36 15.09 13.90
CA PHE A 119 2.14 14.86 15.35
C PHE A 119 2.06 16.11 16.22
N ILE A 120 2.53 17.28 15.76
CA ILE A 120 2.75 18.48 16.58
C ILE A 120 1.86 19.66 16.15
N SER A 121 0.82 19.43 15.33
CA SER A 121 -0.13 20.52 15.02
C SER A 121 -1.07 20.78 16.22
N GLY A 122 -0.73 21.80 17.00
CA GLY A 122 -1.48 22.34 18.15
C GLY A 122 -0.59 22.60 19.34
#